data_AF-A0A3D2I4W2-F1
#
_entry.id   AF-A0A3D2I4W2-F1
#
_cell.length_a   1.000
_cell.length_b   1.000
_cell.length_c   1.000
_cell.angle_alpha   90.00
_cell.angle_beta   90.00
_cell.angle_gamma   90.00
#
_symmetry.space_group_name_H-M   'P 1'
#
loop_
_entity.id
_entity.type
_entity.pdbx_description
1 polymer ?
#
loop_
_entity_poly.entity_id
_entity_poly.type
_entity_poly.pdbx_seq_one_letter_code
_entity_poly.pdbx_strand_id
1 'polypeptide(L)'
;CYTNILQVLDLSHIPLHAGERTWDDPIVIGGGPCTYNPEPIAEFFDIFYIGEGETVYRELLDVYKDSRQKGEDRLTFLKRASGVEGLYVPLLYDVTYHEDGTIASMEPNCKEAPNRVKKQVVTDLSDTYYPSKPLVPYIRATQDRVVLEIQRGCI
;
A
#
# COMPACT_ATOMS: atom_id res chain seq x y z
N CYS A 1 4.61 2.82 -14.22
CA CYS A 1 3.77 1.84 -13.51
C CYS A 1 2.29 2.22 -13.40
N TYR A 2 1.90 3.51 -13.38
CA TYR A 2 0.49 3.89 -13.27
C TYR A 2 -0.43 3.31 -14.35
N THR A 3 0.01 3.29 -15.61
CA THR A 3 -0.81 2.85 -16.75
C THR A 3 -1.25 1.39 -16.70
N ASN A 4 -0.56 0.55 -15.93
CA ASN A 4 -0.78 -0.91 -15.95
C ASN A 4 -1.56 -1.41 -14.73
N ILE A 5 -1.83 -0.55 -13.74
CA ILE A 5 -2.51 -0.95 -12.49
C ILE A 5 -3.89 -1.55 -12.81
N LEU A 6 -4.71 -0.81 -13.57
CA LEU A 6 -6.06 -1.24 -13.94
C LEU A 6 -6.03 -2.52 -14.78
N GLN A 7 -5.06 -2.63 -15.69
CA GLN A 7 -4.88 -3.82 -16.51
C GLN A 7 -4.54 -5.07 -15.66
N VAL A 8 -3.70 -4.92 -14.63
CA VAL A 8 -3.36 -6.02 -13.72
C VAL A 8 -4.57 -6.45 -12.90
N LEU A 9 -5.37 -5.51 -12.40
CA LEU A 9 -6.59 -5.82 -11.65
C LEU A 9 -7.60 -6.56 -12.53
N ASP A 10 -7.83 -6.05 -13.75
CA ASP A 10 -8.75 -6.64 -14.73
C ASP A 10 -8.33 -8.08 -15.10
N LEU A 11 -7.06 -8.28 -15.46
CA LEU A 11 -6.51 -9.62 -15.77
C LEU A 11 -6.52 -10.58 -14.57
N SER A 12 -6.57 -10.07 -13.35
CA SER A 12 -6.66 -10.87 -12.12
C SER A 12 -8.09 -11.12 -11.66
N HIS A 13 -9.09 -10.61 -12.41
CA HIS A 13 -10.51 -10.64 -12.04
C HIS A 13 -10.79 -10.01 -10.66
N ILE A 14 -10.03 -8.98 -10.30
CA ILE A 14 -10.25 -8.20 -9.07
C ILE A 14 -11.09 -6.96 -9.45
N PRO A 15 -12.18 -6.64 -8.73
CA PRO A 15 -12.95 -5.43 -8.99
C PRO A 15 -12.05 -4.18 -9.03
N LEU A 16 -12.24 -3.35 -10.06
CA LEU A 16 -11.38 -2.19 -10.31
C LEU A 16 -11.49 -1.20 -9.15
N HIS A 17 -12.71 -0.84 -8.78
CA HIS A 17 -12.97 0.09 -7.70
C HIS A 17 -12.91 -0.62 -6.35
N ALA A 18 -12.19 -0.05 -5.39
CA ALA A 18 -12.04 -0.62 -4.06
C ALA A 18 -13.40 -0.78 -3.34
N GLY A 19 -14.35 0.15 -3.59
CA GLY A 19 -15.70 0.09 -3.02
C GLY A 19 -16.56 -1.08 -3.51
N GLU A 20 -16.19 -1.72 -4.61
CA GLU A 20 -16.89 -2.91 -5.14
C GLU A 20 -16.36 -4.23 -4.55
N ARG A 21 -15.27 -4.18 -3.78
CA ARG A 21 -14.62 -5.36 -3.22
C ARG A 21 -15.30 -5.82 -1.94
N THR A 22 -15.51 -7.12 -1.84
CA THR A 22 -16.05 -7.81 -0.68
C THR A 22 -14.92 -8.36 0.21
N TRP A 23 -15.28 -9.07 1.27
CA TRP A 23 -14.29 -9.74 2.12
C TRP A 23 -13.67 -10.99 1.47
N ASP A 24 -14.28 -11.51 0.40
CA ASP A 24 -13.75 -12.65 -0.36
C ASP A 24 -12.70 -12.22 -1.40
N ASP A 25 -12.72 -10.93 -1.78
CA ASP A 25 -11.72 -10.33 -2.66
C ASP A 25 -10.40 -10.03 -1.92
N PRO A 26 -9.25 -10.09 -2.62
CA PRO A 26 -7.97 -9.74 -2.01
C PRO A 26 -7.92 -8.28 -1.52
N ILE A 27 -7.06 -8.01 -0.55
CA ILE A 27 -6.70 -6.65 -0.14
C ILE A 27 -5.66 -6.13 -1.14
N VAL A 28 -5.98 -5.05 -1.85
CA VAL A 28 -5.09 -4.44 -2.84
C VAL A 28 -4.30 -3.32 -2.17
N ILE A 29 -2.98 -3.51 -2.06
CA ILE A 29 -2.07 -2.59 -1.38
C ILE A 29 -1.14 -1.92 -2.41
N GLY A 30 -1.12 -0.59 -2.43
CA GLY A 30 -0.19 0.22 -3.20
C GLY A 30 1.08 0.48 -2.41
N GLY A 31 2.25 0.35 -3.05
CA GLY A 31 3.56 0.61 -2.43
C GLY A 31 4.53 1.27 -3.39
N GLY A 32 5.70 1.67 -2.87
CA GLY A 32 6.79 2.22 -3.67
C GLY A 32 6.86 3.75 -3.69
N PRO A 33 7.78 4.32 -4.49
CA PRO A 33 8.20 5.72 -4.36
C PRO A 33 7.12 6.75 -4.71
N CYS A 34 6.06 6.36 -5.42
CA CYS A 34 5.01 7.28 -5.85
C CYS A 34 3.79 7.30 -4.90
N THR A 35 3.78 6.50 -3.83
CA THR A 35 2.62 6.42 -2.92
C THR A 35 2.44 7.65 -2.03
N TYR A 36 3.43 8.56 -1.98
CA TYR A 36 3.32 9.81 -1.21
C TYR A 36 2.23 10.76 -1.72
N ASN A 37 1.74 10.59 -2.95
CA ASN A 37 0.61 11.33 -3.52
C ASN A 37 -0.42 10.32 -4.08
N PRO A 38 -1.18 9.63 -3.21
CA PRO A 38 -2.01 8.49 -3.60
C PRO A 38 -3.33 8.90 -4.27
N GLU A 39 -3.83 10.12 -3.98
CA GLU A 39 -5.17 10.58 -4.36
C GLU A 39 -5.57 10.37 -5.83
N PRO A 40 -4.70 10.63 -6.84
CA PRO A 40 -5.08 10.44 -8.25
C PRO A 40 -5.50 9.00 -8.61
N ILE A 41 -5.16 8.01 -7.77
CA ILE A 41 -5.48 6.59 -7.98
C ILE A 41 -6.09 5.94 -6.74
N ALA A 42 -6.51 6.72 -5.73
CA ALA A 42 -6.91 6.19 -4.43
C ALA A 42 -8.10 5.24 -4.53
N GLU A 43 -9.02 5.54 -5.45
CA GLU A 43 -10.25 4.78 -5.67
C GLU A 43 -10.02 3.30 -6.06
N PHE A 44 -8.82 2.97 -6.55
CA PHE A 44 -8.48 1.61 -7.00
C PHE A 44 -7.75 0.79 -5.93
N PHE A 45 -7.37 1.37 -4.79
CA PHE A 45 -6.58 0.68 -3.75
C PHE A 45 -7.31 0.66 -2.42
N ASP A 46 -7.13 -0.41 -1.67
CA ASP A 46 -7.66 -0.51 -0.30
C ASP A 46 -6.74 0.18 0.70
N ILE A 47 -5.42 0.05 0.50
CA ILE A 47 -4.39 0.58 1.39
C ILE A 47 -3.22 1.08 0.55
N PHE A 48 -2.63 2.20 0.91
CA PHE A 48 -1.30 2.60 0.48
C PHE A 48 -0.32 2.46 1.63
N TYR A 49 0.79 1.81 1.35
CA TYR A 49 1.95 1.77 2.21
C TYR A 49 2.84 2.98 1.90
N ILE A 50 2.99 3.87 2.87
CA ILE A 50 3.79 5.09 2.76
C ILE A 50 5.15 4.87 3.43
N GLY A 51 6.18 4.64 2.62
CA GLY A 51 7.53 4.42 3.10
C GLY A 51 8.13 3.09 2.67
N GLU A 52 9.02 2.55 3.51
CA GLU A 52 9.74 1.30 3.26
C GLU A 52 9.00 0.10 3.87
N GLY A 53 8.74 -0.93 3.04
CA GLY A 53 7.89 -2.07 3.37
C GLY A 53 8.35 -2.89 4.57
N GLU A 54 9.66 -2.93 4.81
CA GLU A 54 10.28 -3.84 5.77
C GLU A 54 9.93 -3.53 7.24
N THR A 55 9.33 -2.37 7.53
CA THR A 55 9.04 -1.92 8.90
C THR A 55 7.74 -2.48 9.47
N VAL A 56 6.59 -2.24 8.82
CA VAL A 56 5.26 -2.48 9.43
C VAL A 56 4.43 -3.58 8.77
N TYR A 57 4.94 -4.26 7.74
CA TYR A 57 4.19 -5.35 7.09
C TYR A 57 3.77 -6.47 8.06
N ARG A 58 4.60 -6.81 9.05
CA ARG A 58 4.27 -7.86 10.03
C ARG A 58 3.06 -7.49 10.86
N GLU A 59 3.00 -6.25 11.34
CA GLU A 59 1.88 -5.72 12.12
C GLU A 59 0.59 -5.74 11.30
N LEU A 60 0.63 -5.29 10.04
CA LEU A 60 -0.52 -5.37 9.13
C LEU A 60 -1.01 -6.82 8.95
N LEU A 61 -0.08 -7.77 8.76
CA LEU A 61 -0.43 -9.17 8.59
C LEU A 61 -1.03 -9.79 9.86
N ASP A 62 -0.56 -9.38 11.03
CA ASP A 62 -1.12 -9.83 12.32
C ASP A 62 -2.53 -9.26 12.52
N VAL A 63 -2.77 -7.98 12.19
CA VAL A 63 -4.11 -7.38 12.18
C VAL A 63 -5.04 -8.12 11.22
N TYR A 64 -4.56 -8.45 10.01
CA TYR A 64 -5.35 -9.19 9.02
C TYR A 64 -5.74 -10.59 9.51
N LYS A 65 -4.78 -11.35 10.03
CA LYS A 65 -5.02 -12.70 10.57
C LYS A 65 -6.03 -12.67 11.71
N ASP A 66 -5.87 -11.75 12.65
CA ASP A 66 -6.78 -11.61 13.78
C ASP A 66 -8.19 -11.20 13.33
N SER A 67 -8.31 -10.27 12.37
CA SER A 67 -9.62 -9.88 11.80
C SER A 67 -10.32 -11.07 11.14
N ARG A 68 -9.58 -11.89 10.39
CA ARG A 68 -10.09 -13.13 9.78
C ARG A 68 -10.55 -14.14 10.82
N GLN A 69 -9.78 -14.33 11.89
CA GLN A 69 -10.14 -15.27 12.96
C GLN A 69 -11.40 -14.84 13.72
N LYS A 70 -11.60 -13.53 13.90
CA LYS A 70 -12.78 -12.96 14.55
C LYS A 70 -14.03 -12.92 13.67
N GLY A 71 -13.89 -13.19 12.36
CA GLY A 71 -14.99 -13.05 11.41
C GLY A 71 -15.41 -11.59 11.22
N GLU A 72 -14.48 -10.64 11.37
CA GLU A 72 -14.72 -9.22 11.09
C GLU A 72 -14.96 -9.00 9.60
N ASP A 73 -15.70 -7.94 9.27
CA ASP A 73 -15.92 -7.51 7.90
C ASP A 73 -14.75 -6.68 7.37
N ARG A 74 -14.73 -6.45 6.05
CA ARG A 74 -13.65 -5.72 5.37
C ARG A 74 -13.45 -4.32 5.96
N LEU A 75 -14.54 -3.60 6.23
CA LEU A 75 -14.45 -2.24 6.73
C LEU A 75 -13.85 -2.20 8.14
N THR A 76 -14.20 -3.14 9.02
CA THR A 76 -13.59 -3.24 10.35
C THR A 76 -12.10 -3.51 10.24
N PHE A 77 -11.68 -4.44 9.38
CA PHE A 77 -10.25 -4.67 9.12
C PHE A 77 -9.54 -3.41 8.62
N LEU A 78 -10.11 -2.69 7.64
CA LEU A 78 -9.49 -1.49 7.07
C LEU A 78 -9.32 -0.37 8.11
N LYS A 79 -10.30 -0.19 9.00
CA LYS A 79 -10.18 0.73 10.15
C LYS A 79 -9.09 0.33 11.14
N ARG A 80 -8.91 -0.97 11.36
CA ARG A 80 -7.82 -1.46 12.22
C ARG A 80 -6.46 -1.28 11.55
N ALA A 81 -6.39 -1.56 10.24
CA ALA A 81 -5.19 -1.38 9.44
C ALA A 81 -4.74 0.09 9.39
N SER A 82 -5.66 1.06 9.36
CA SER A 82 -5.29 2.50 9.42
C SER A 82 -4.62 2.92 10.72
N GLY A 83 -4.74 2.12 11.78
CA GLY A 83 -4.02 2.33 13.04
C GLY A 83 -2.53 1.95 12.98
N VAL A 84 -2.12 1.19 11.97
CA VAL A 84 -0.72 0.80 11.75
C VAL A 84 0.03 1.96 11.10
N GLU A 85 1.20 2.32 11.65
CA GLU A 85 1.93 3.50 11.20
C GLU A 85 2.36 3.39 9.73
N GLY A 86 2.12 4.44 8.94
CA GLY A 86 2.49 4.47 7.53
C GLY A 86 1.48 3.86 6.57
N LEU A 87 0.35 3.34 7.07
CA LEU A 87 -0.75 2.90 6.21
C LEU A 87 -1.75 4.03 6.00
N TYR A 88 -2.03 4.32 4.73
CA TYR A 88 -3.09 5.23 4.31
C TYR A 88 -4.24 4.41 3.71
N VAL A 89 -5.46 4.60 4.20
CA VAL A 89 -6.65 3.84 3.75
C VAL A 89 -7.65 4.82 3.12
N PRO A 90 -7.74 4.91 1.78
CA PRO A 90 -8.49 5.98 1.11
C PRO A 90 -9.96 6.10 1.54
N LEU A 91 -10.63 4.96 1.74
CA LEU A 91 -12.04 4.89 2.13
C LEU A 91 -12.35 5.63 3.45
N LEU A 92 -11.35 5.86 4.29
CA LEU A 92 -11.51 6.47 5.62
C LEU A 92 -11.26 7.98 5.62
N TYR A 93 -11.16 8.61 4.45
CA TYR A 93 -10.92 10.05 4.32
C TYR A 93 -11.91 10.68 3.34
N ASP A 94 -12.43 11.85 3.73
CA ASP A 94 -13.21 12.70 2.85
C ASP A 94 -12.27 13.74 2.24
N VAL A 95 -12.08 13.64 0.92
CA VAL A 95 -11.18 14.53 0.16
C VAL A 95 -12.00 15.47 -0.69
N THR A 96 -11.78 16.77 -0.51
CA THR A 96 -12.42 17.81 -1.32
C THR A 96 -11.39 18.44 -2.25
N TYR A 97 -11.86 18.93 -3.40
CA TYR A 97 -11.01 19.48 -4.46
C TYR A 97 -11.43 20.90 -4.80
N HIS A 98 -10.45 21.72 -5.16
CA HIS A 98 -10.66 23.02 -5.78
C HIS A 98 -11.14 22.86 -7.23
N GLU A 99 -11.63 23.94 -7.84
CA GLU A 99 -12.07 23.94 -9.25
C GLU A 99 -10.95 23.59 -10.25
N ASP A 100 -9.69 23.80 -9.87
CA ASP A 100 -8.51 23.46 -10.67
C ASP A 100 -8.06 21.99 -10.51
N GLY A 101 -8.78 21.20 -9.70
CA GLY A 101 -8.49 19.79 -9.44
C GLY A 101 -7.42 19.54 -8.39
N THR A 102 -6.90 20.57 -7.72
CA THR A 102 -6.00 20.40 -6.57
C THR A 102 -6.77 20.07 -5.29
N ILE A 103 -6.14 19.37 -4.34
CA ILE A 103 -6.78 18.98 -3.07
C ILE A 103 -7.00 20.24 -2.21
N ALA A 104 -8.24 20.47 -1.81
CA ALA A 104 -8.64 21.54 -0.91
C ALA A 104 -8.59 21.11 0.56
N SER A 105 -9.09 19.92 0.89
CA SER A 105 -9.02 19.33 2.22
C SER A 105 -8.97 17.81 2.15
N MET A 106 -8.41 17.20 3.20
CA MET A 106 -8.35 15.76 3.36
C MET A 106 -8.52 15.47 4.86
N GLU A 107 -9.72 15.04 5.23
CA GLU A 107 -10.09 14.85 6.64
C GLU A 107 -10.49 13.39 6.88
N PRO A 108 -10.02 12.76 7.97
CA PRO A 108 -10.50 11.44 8.34
C PRO A 108 -12.01 11.45 8.61
N ASN A 109 -12.75 10.49 8.05
CA ASN A 109 -14.18 10.32 8.30
C ASN A 109 -14.47 9.34 9.46
N CYS A 110 -13.43 8.76 10.05
CA CYS A 110 -13.52 7.89 11.23
C CYS A 110 -12.41 8.21 12.25
N LYS A 111 -12.56 7.71 13.49
CA LYS A 111 -11.65 8.03 14.60
C LYS A 111 -10.35 7.24 14.55
N GLU A 112 -10.38 6.09 13.89
CA GLU A 112 -9.29 5.14 13.77
C GLU A 112 -8.26 5.58 12.72
N ALA A 113 -8.67 6.41 11.75
CA ALA A 113 -7.78 6.94 10.73
C ALA A 113 -7.04 8.18 11.25
N PRO A 114 -5.70 8.25 11.09
CA PRO A 114 -4.92 9.38 11.57
C PRO A 114 -5.08 10.61 10.67
N ASN A 115 -5.09 11.81 11.26
CA ASN A 115 -5.09 13.08 10.48
C ASN A 115 -3.88 13.21 9.56
N ARG A 116 -2.73 12.61 9.93
CA ARG A 116 -1.51 12.61 9.12
C ARG A 116 -0.86 11.23 9.17
N VAL A 117 -0.71 10.60 8.01
CA VAL A 117 0.00 9.33 7.88
C VAL A 117 1.51 9.60 7.91
N LYS A 118 2.22 8.98 8.85
CA LYS A 118 3.66 9.14 9.00
C LYS A 118 4.40 8.08 8.20
N LYS A 119 5.25 8.53 7.26
CA LYS A 119 6.05 7.63 6.44
C LYS A 119 6.98 6.75 7.30
N GLN A 120 7.10 5.49 6.93
CA GLN A 120 8.03 4.57 7.56
C GLN A 120 9.36 4.53 6.82
N VAL A 121 10.47 4.50 7.56
CA VAL A 121 11.82 4.45 7.01
C VAL A 121 12.62 3.44 7.80
N VAL A 122 13.32 2.53 7.13
CA VAL A 122 14.26 1.63 7.80
C VAL A 122 15.47 2.44 8.22
N THR A 123 15.69 2.56 9.53
CA THR A 123 16.83 3.30 10.09
C THR A 123 18.06 2.43 10.27
N ASP A 124 17.90 1.12 10.42
CA ASP A 124 18.99 0.15 10.55
C ASP A 124 19.00 -0.80 9.35
N LEU A 125 19.91 -0.55 8.42
CA LEU A 125 20.11 -1.39 7.24
C LEU A 125 21.01 -2.60 7.51
N SER A 126 21.64 -2.69 8.69
CA SER A 126 22.59 -3.76 9.01
C SER A 126 21.89 -5.08 9.33
N ASP A 127 20.73 -4.99 9.98
CA ASP A 127 19.94 -6.14 10.44
C ASP A 127 18.58 -6.26 9.69
N THR A 128 18.40 -5.48 8.62
CA THR A 128 17.19 -5.60 7.80
C THR A 128 17.26 -6.84 6.90
N TYR A 129 16.09 -7.40 6.58
CA TYR A 129 16.02 -8.56 5.69
C TYR A 129 16.48 -8.20 4.29
N TYR A 130 17.47 -8.92 3.77
CA TYR A 130 17.91 -8.85 2.38
C TYR A 130 17.83 -10.23 1.71
N PRO A 131 17.20 -10.36 0.53
CA PRO A 131 17.07 -11.64 -0.15
C PRO A 131 18.44 -12.14 -0.65
N SER A 132 19.05 -13.10 0.05
CA SER A 132 20.35 -13.70 -0.30
C SER A 132 20.29 -14.67 -1.50
N LYS A 133 19.08 -15.09 -1.89
CA LYS A 133 18.83 -15.99 -3.02
C LYS A 133 17.70 -15.41 -3.89
N PRO A 134 17.96 -14.33 -4.66
CA PRO A 134 16.93 -13.74 -5.50
C PRO A 134 16.45 -14.74 -6.55
N LEU A 135 15.18 -14.65 -6.93
CA LEU A 135 14.63 -15.46 -8.02
C LEU A 135 15.34 -15.09 -9.32
N VAL A 136 16.04 -16.05 -9.93
CA VAL A 136 16.73 -15.88 -11.21
C VAL A 136 15.86 -16.49 -12.31
N PRO A 137 15.57 -15.74 -13.41
CA PRO A 137 14.82 -16.28 -14.52
C PRO A 137 15.47 -17.52 -15.12
N TYR A 138 14.69 -18.58 -15.35
CA TYR A 138 15.12 -19.79 -16.07
C TYR A 138 14.98 -19.63 -17.60
N ILE A 139 15.23 -18.42 -18.10
CA ILE A 139 15.24 -18.07 -19.53
C ILE A 139 16.46 -17.20 -19.81
N ARG A 140 16.90 -17.15 -21.07
CA ARG A 140 18.00 -16.27 -21.47
C ARG A 140 17.59 -14.81 -21.24
N ALA A 141 18.25 -14.13 -20.30
CA ALA A 141 18.09 -12.69 -20.12
C ALA A 141 18.68 -11.96 -21.33
N THR A 142 18.12 -10.79 -21.67
CA THR A 142 18.67 -9.93 -22.72
C THR A 142 20.04 -9.36 -22.35
N GLN A 143 20.30 -9.18 -21.05
CA GLN A 143 21.58 -8.75 -20.49
C GLN A 143 21.85 -9.49 -19.18
N ASP A 144 23.08 -9.99 -18.99
CA ASP A 144 23.51 -10.62 -17.74
C ASP A 144 23.85 -9.56 -16.69
N ARG A 145 22.81 -8.98 -16.07
CA ARG A 145 22.94 -7.93 -15.05
C ARG A 145 22.15 -8.29 -13.79
N VAL A 146 22.69 -7.93 -12.63
CA VAL A 146 22.00 -7.95 -11.34
C VAL A 146 21.86 -6.52 -10.83
N VAL A 147 20.70 -6.19 -10.27
CA VAL A 147 20.48 -4.91 -9.60
C VAL A 147 20.77 -5.09 -8.12
N LEU A 148 21.76 -4.37 -7.63
CA LEU A 148 22.11 -4.32 -6.21
C LEU A 148 21.92 -2.89 -5.72
N GLU A 149 21.06 -2.72 -4.72
CA GLU A 149 20.90 -1.45 -4.02
C GLU A 149 21.98 -1.33 -2.94
N ILE A 150 22.90 -0.38 -3.11
CA ILE A 150 24.03 -0.15 -2.18
C ILE A 150 23.75 0.97 -1.17
N GLN A 151 22.76 1.82 -1.43
CA GLN A 151 22.35 2.94 -0.60
C GLN A 151 20.88 3.28 -0.88
N ARG A 152 20.16 3.75 0.15
CA ARG A 152 18.79 4.27 0.05
C ARG A 152 18.75 5.78 0.30
N GLY A 153 17.85 6.47 -0.41
CA GLY A 153 17.68 7.92 -0.30
C GLY A 153 18.64 8.74 -1.16
N CYS A 154 18.33 10.04 -1.29
CA CYS A 154 19.21 11.03 -1.91
C CYS A 154 19.85 11.89 -0.81
N ILE A 155 21.09 12.31 -1.02
CA ILE A 155 21.83 13.26 -0.17
C ILE A 155 21.38 14.70 -0.50
#